data_AF-A0A944ZVZ4-F1
#
_entry.id   AF-A0A944ZVZ4-F1
#
_cell.length_a   1.000
_cell.length_b   1.000
_cell.length_c   1.000
_cell.angle_alpha   90.00
_cell.angle_beta   90.00
_cell.angle_gamma   90.00
#
_symmetry.space_group_name_H-M   'P 1'
#
loop_
_entity.id
_entity.type
_entity.pdbx_description
1 polymer ?
#
loop_
_entity_poly.entity_id
_entity_poly.type
_entity_poly.pdbx_seq_one_letter_code
_entity_poly.pdbx_strand_id
1 'polypeptide(L)'
;MIKTTLVGHACLLIQSKETTILTDPVWSDYQWEELQVLCPSIVLEKDKVPPVDVLNISHRHQDHFDVRTLAYLAQNERIITPDTIILAPKDKILLEVLEELEFKNVKVVTDFESIQVKDVTLMPTPSRNQLSTSEDYYPEHGLLVNDGEVTIWNEVDTIVSPEIIERILQQYGQIDLAHVRFVPLIEGNFSYHKQTELPLSEYCTFLNVVKTLAPKMVVAGAAFFRYRDEIGFLNQYSFPTTMEQFTRDLAAFCPEVPCSSFSHGDVAYVTPDGVRFEKQSSDFVRIREDDSHLVTFKPVLEVPAIKTKTTDPTEHAREMKVVEDFLENCLMERILNSELLGGWQHWQIVYQLEVFGQEGSQPWTIDFAEPDKPKLHKGDIGKINLYEGISSSELCALIESTTSWDYVTLCGNYRTFNNIYRVTDGRVELPPEDRSNYALEPLMDLFPWDNNMDREKYMKDVRRWKGKPAY
;
A
#
# COMPACT_ATOMS: atom_id res chain seq x y z
N MET A 1 -32.13 2.99 7.56
CA MET A 1 -31.55 3.25 6.20
C MET A 1 -30.16 3.83 6.37
N ILE A 2 -29.17 3.22 5.70
CA ILE A 2 -27.81 3.75 5.56
C ILE A 2 -27.60 4.27 4.13
N LYS A 3 -26.91 5.40 3.99
CA LYS A 3 -26.42 5.95 2.73
C LYS A 3 -24.90 5.86 2.70
N THR A 4 -24.31 5.24 1.69
CA THR A 4 -22.85 5.20 1.49
C THR A 4 -22.47 5.95 0.22
N THR A 5 -21.39 6.74 0.26
CA THR A 5 -20.80 7.43 -0.89
C THR A 5 -19.35 7.01 -1.02
N LEU A 6 -18.94 6.50 -2.19
CA LEU A 6 -17.53 6.23 -2.45
C LEU A 6 -16.84 7.53 -2.84
N VAL A 7 -15.85 7.96 -2.05
CA VAL A 7 -15.08 9.18 -2.34
C VAL A 7 -13.89 8.85 -3.23
N GLY A 8 -13.09 7.86 -2.86
CA GLY A 8 -11.77 7.56 -3.44
C GLY A 8 -11.18 6.31 -2.82
N HIS A 9 -10.66 5.36 -3.59
CA HIS A 9 -9.99 4.16 -3.04
C HIS A 9 -10.83 3.45 -1.95
N ALA A 10 -10.40 3.47 -0.68
CA ALA A 10 -11.11 2.91 0.48
C ALA A 10 -11.90 3.95 1.30
N CYS A 11 -11.90 5.21 0.85
CA CYS A 11 -12.58 6.31 1.50
C CYS A 11 -14.08 6.31 1.22
N LEU A 12 -14.87 6.01 2.26
CA LEU A 12 -16.32 6.04 2.23
C LEU A 12 -16.85 7.15 3.16
N LEU A 13 -17.89 7.84 2.70
CA LEU A 13 -18.77 8.61 3.59
C LEU A 13 -20.03 7.80 3.84
N ILE A 14 -20.23 7.35 5.07
CA ILE A 14 -21.37 6.52 5.50
C ILE A 14 -22.28 7.37 6.38
N GLN A 15 -23.56 7.43 6.07
CA GLN A 15 -24.53 8.25 6.78
C GLN A 15 -25.74 7.42 7.19
N SER A 16 -26.09 7.47 8.48
CA SER A 16 -27.37 6.98 9.01
C SER A 16 -28.35 8.15 9.20
N LYS A 17 -29.35 7.98 10.06
CA LYS A 17 -30.29 9.05 10.39
C LYS A 17 -29.61 10.15 11.22
N GLU A 18 -28.69 9.78 12.12
CA GLU A 18 -28.10 10.72 13.10
C GLU A 18 -26.56 10.73 13.07
N THR A 19 -25.92 9.80 12.37
CA THR A 19 -24.46 9.62 12.35
C THR A 19 -23.86 9.79 10.96
N THR A 20 -22.74 10.53 10.86
CA THR A 20 -21.87 10.56 9.67
C THR A 20 -20.50 10.00 10.00
N ILE A 21 -20.04 9.02 9.22
CA ILE A 21 -18.76 8.32 9.39
C ILE A 21 -17.93 8.54 8.12
N LEU A 22 -16.67 8.90 8.30
CA LEU A 22 -15.68 8.98 7.23
C LEU A 22 -14.63 7.90 7.46
N THR A 23 -14.35 7.07 6.47
CA THR A 23 -13.30 6.05 6.53
C THR A 23 -12.10 6.46 5.69
N ASP A 24 -10.88 6.16 6.15
CA ASP A 24 -9.60 6.19 5.43
C ASP A 24 -9.48 7.34 4.40
N PRO A 25 -9.57 8.62 4.83
CA PRO A 25 -9.64 9.74 3.90
C PRO A 25 -8.29 10.00 3.23
N VAL A 26 -8.26 9.75 1.92
CA VAL A 26 -7.13 10.11 1.05
C VAL A 26 -7.62 11.08 -0.03
N TRP A 27 -7.41 12.37 0.21
CA TRP A 27 -7.92 13.49 -0.59
C TRP A 27 -6.83 14.28 -1.31
N SER A 28 -5.57 13.93 -1.09
CA SER A 28 -4.45 14.51 -1.82
C SER A 28 -4.50 14.12 -3.29
N ASP A 29 -4.23 15.07 -4.17
CA ASP A 29 -4.13 14.79 -5.62
C ASP A 29 -3.04 13.76 -5.90
N TYR A 30 -1.91 13.88 -5.20
CA TYR A 30 -0.81 12.94 -5.25
C TYR A 30 -0.71 12.19 -3.92
N GLN A 31 -0.74 10.87 -4.00
CA GLN A 31 -0.84 9.93 -2.89
C GLN A 31 0.45 9.11 -2.78
N TRP A 32 0.66 8.48 -1.62
CA TRP A 32 1.76 7.55 -1.38
C TRP A 32 3.14 8.11 -1.79
N GLU A 33 3.63 9.10 -1.04
CA GLU A 33 4.90 9.80 -1.37
C GLU A 33 4.94 10.35 -2.82
N GLU A 34 3.78 10.82 -3.29
CA GLU A 34 3.58 11.37 -4.63
C GLU A 34 3.71 10.34 -5.78
N LEU A 35 3.59 9.04 -5.49
CA LEU A 35 3.66 7.95 -6.47
C LEU A 35 2.36 7.71 -7.25
N GLN A 36 1.22 8.01 -6.63
CA GLN A 36 -0.07 7.56 -7.14
C GLN A 36 -1.10 8.69 -7.21
N VAL A 37 -2.14 8.45 -8.01
CA VAL A 37 -3.34 9.28 -8.17
C VAL A 37 -4.57 8.38 -8.18
N LEU A 38 -5.73 8.88 -7.78
CA LEU A 38 -7.00 8.14 -7.94
C LEU A 38 -7.29 7.86 -9.41
N CYS A 39 -7.86 6.68 -9.66
CA CYS A 39 -8.25 6.19 -10.97
C CYS A 39 -9.60 5.46 -10.88
N PRO A 40 -10.69 5.96 -11.50
CA PRO A 40 -10.80 7.22 -12.23
C PRO A 40 -10.38 8.47 -11.43
N SER A 41 -9.90 9.50 -12.14
CA SER A 41 -9.63 10.80 -11.53
C SER A 41 -10.90 11.48 -11.03
N ILE A 42 -10.83 12.21 -9.91
CA ILE A 42 -11.99 12.84 -9.26
C ILE A 42 -11.88 14.37 -9.17
N VAL A 43 -13.02 15.02 -8.97
CA VAL A 43 -13.11 16.35 -8.36
C VAL A 43 -13.76 16.19 -6.99
N LEU A 44 -13.08 16.64 -5.95
CA LEU A 44 -13.58 16.65 -4.57
C LEU A 44 -13.80 18.09 -4.08
N GLU A 45 -15.06 18.47 -3.88
CA GLU A 45 -15.47 19.73 -3.27
C GLU A 45 -15.44 19.59 -1.74
N LYS A 46 -14.25 19.72 -1.14
CA LYS A 46 -13.99 19.53 0.30
C LYS A 46 -14.92 20.37 1.19
N ASP A 47 -15.36 21.55 0.73
CA ASP A 47 -16.27 22.45 1.47
C ASP A 47 -17.71 21.92 1.59
N LYS A 48 -18.09 20.96 0.76
CA LYS A 48 -19.42 20.33 0.80
C LYS A 48 -19.45 19.03 1.60
N VAL A 49 -18.29 18.46 1.95
CA VAL A 49 -18.22 17.27 2.82
C VAL A 49 -18.87 17.61 4.17
N PRO A 50 -19.88 16.89 4.66
CA PRO A 50 -20.59 17.26 5.89
C PRO A 50 -19.70 17.10 7.15
N PRO A 51 -20.12 17.65 8.30
CA PRO A 51 -19.53 17.32 9.59
C PRO A 51 -19.54 15.81 9.83
N VAL A 52 -18.46 15.31 10.44
CA VAL A 52 -18.25 13.88 10.68
C VAL A 52 -18.33 13.63 12.19
N ASP A 53 -19.09 12.61 12.57
CA ASP A 53 -19.17 12.12 13.95
C ASP A 53 -18.07 11.11 14.26
N VAL A 54 -17.66 10.33 13.26
CA VAL A 54 -16.62 9.32 13.39
C VAL A 54 -15.66 9.37 12.21
N LEU A 55 -14.38 9.58 12.50
CA LEU A 55 -13.30 9.32 11.55
C LEU A 55 -12.71 7.95 11.87
N ASN A 56 -12.84 6.98 10.97
CA ASN A 56 -12.22 5.67 11.11
C ASN A 56 -10.96 5.58 10.24
N ILE A 57 -9.84 5.27 10.88
CA ILE A 57 -8.59 4.89 10.22
C ILE A 57 -8.40 3.39 10.43
N SER A 58 -8.38 2.60 9.35
CA SER A 58 -8.26 1.15 9.41
C SER A 58 -6.85 0.67 9.77
N HIS A 59 -5.82 1.25 9.14
CA HIS A 59 -4.42 0.89 9.33
C HIS A 59 -3.49 1.99 8.80
N ARG A 60 -2.17 1.78 8.92
CA ARG A 60 -1.16 2.82 8.65
C ARG A 60 -0.65 2.91 7.21
N HIS A 61 -0.99 2.00 6.29
CA HIS A 61 -0.52 2.10 4.90
C HIS A 61 -0.95 3.43 4.26
N GLN A 62 -0.11 3.98 3.39
CA GLN A 62 -0.22 5.39 2.97
C GLN A 62 -1.43 5.69 2.06
N ASP A 63 -1.98 4.68 1.40
CA ASP A 63 -3.22 4.71 0.63
C ASP A 63 -4.49 4.63 1.51
N HIS A 64 -4.32 4.40 2.82
CA HIS A 64 -5.39 4.50 3.84
C HIS A 64 -5.12 5.61 4.89
N PHE A 65 -3.86 6.00 5.07
CA PHE A 65 -3.36 6.90 6.11
C PHE A 65 -2.59 8.09 5.53
N ASP A 66 -3.30 8.94 4.78
CA ASP A 66 -2.72 10.13 4.18
C ASP A 66 -2.57 11.28 5.19
N VAL A 67 -1.35 11.44 5.71
CA VAL A 67 -0.98 12.49 6.67
C VAL A 67 -1.33 13.89 6.17
N ARG A 68 -1.25 14.15 4.86
CA ARG A 68 -1.58 15.46 4.28
C ARG A 68 -3.09 15.73 4.38
N THR A 69 -3.93 14.73 4.12
CA THR A 69 -5.38 14.83 4.31
C THR A 69 -5.74 14.95 5.79
N LEU A 70 -5.08 14.19 6.66
CA LEU A 70 -5.31 14.27 8.11
C LEU A 70 -4.91 15.63 8.68
N ALA A 71 -3.80 16.22 8.24
CA ALA A 71 -3.38 17.56 8.65
C ALA A 71 -4.39 18.64 8.22
N TYR A 72 -5.02 18.48 7.05
CA TYR A 72 -6.13 19.33 6.62
C TYR A 72 -7.37 19.14 7.50
N LEU A 73 -7.76 17.90 7.76
CA LEU A 73 -8.93 17.55 8.56
C LEU A 73 -8.82 18.03 10.01
N ALA A 74 -7.65 17.87 10.64
CA ALA A 74 -7.39 18.32 12.00
C ALA A 74 -7.59 19.84 12.18
N GLN A 75 -7.37 20.62 11.13
CA GLN A 75 -7.54 22.08 11.12
C GLN A 75 -8.94 22.52 10.65
N ASN A 76 -9.77 21.58 10.16
CA ASN A 76 -11.08 21.89 9.61
C ASN A 76 -12.19 21.60 10.62
N GLU A 77 -12.49 22.59 11.46
CA GLU A 77 -13.51 22.50 12.53
C GLU A 77 -14.94 22.27 12.02
N ARG A 78 -15.19 22.46 10.71
CA ARG A 78 -16.49 22.19 10.08
C ARG A 78 -16.67 20.69 9.82
N ILE A 79 -15.61 19.99 9.44
CA ILE A 79 -15.64 18.55 9.15
C ILE A 79 -15.35 17.76 10.43
N ILE A 80 -14.24 18.06 11.11
CA ILE A 80 -13.85 17.45 12.37
C ILE A 80 -14.26 18.39 13.51
N THR A 81 -15.32 18.04 14.20
CA THR A 81 -15.86 18.81 15.32
C THR A 81 -15.22 18.39 16.65
N PRO A 82 -15.38 19.17 17.73
CA PRO A 82 -14.90 18.77 19.06
C PRO A 82 -15.47 17.46 19.59
N ASP A 83 -16.62 17.01 19.07
CA ASP A 83 -17.30 15.77 19.47
C ASP A 83 -16.97 14.59 18.54
N THR A 84 -16.23 14.82 17.46
CA THR A 84 -15.84 13.77 16.52
C THR A 84 -14.96 12.73 17.23
N ILE A 85 -15.29 11.45 17.06
CA ILE A 85 -14.52 10.31 17.59
C ILE A 85 -13.57 9.82 16.51
N ILE A 86 -12.29 9.63 16.84
CA ILE A 86 -11.29 9.09 15.91
C ILE A 86 -11.03 7.63 16.28
N LEU A 87 -11.48 6.70 15.45
CA LEU A 87 -11.20 5.28 15.62
C LEU A 87 -9.88 4.93 14.94
N ALA A 88 -8.99 4.25 15.67
CA ALA A 88 -7.68 3.88 15.19
C ALA A 88 -7.25 2.51 15.75
N PRO A 89 -6.47 1.70 15.02
CA PRO A 89 -5.88 0.49 15.54
C PRO A 89 -4.84 0.80 16.62
N LYS A 90 -4.42 -0.23 17.37
CA LYS A 90 -3.35 -0.10 18.38
C LYS A 90 -1.96 -0.08 17.72
N ASP A 91 -1.72 0.94 16.92
CA ASP A 91 -0.49 1.15 16.17
C ASP A 91 0.29 2.35 16.72
N LYS A 92 1.55 2.14 17.10
CA LYS A 92 2.33 3.19 17.78
C LYS A 92 2.60 4.40 16.87
N ILE A 93 2.98 4.18 15.62
CA ILE A 93 3.37 5.24 14.68
C ILE A 93 2.13 6.04 14.27
N LEU A 94 1.05 5.34 13.93
CA LEU A 94 -0.22 5.96 13.58
C LEU A 94 -0.75 6.84 14.73
N LEU A 95 -0.77 6.30 15.97
CA LEU A 95 -1.23 7.06 17.14
C LEU A 95 -0.35 8.27 17.41
N GLU A 96 0.97 8.16 17.22
CA GLU A 96 1.89 9.29 17.35
C GLU A 96 1.61 10.37 16.30
N VAL A 97 1.34 10.00 15.05
CA VAL A 97 0.95 10.96 14.00
C VAL A 97 -0.36 11.66 14.35
N LEU A 98 -1.37 10.95 14.85
CA LEU A 98 -2.64 11.56 15.27
C LEU A 98 -2.44 12.53 16.44
N GLU A 99 -1.58 12.19 17.40
CA GLU A 99 -1.19 13.07 18.52
C GLU A 99 -0.47 14.32 18.02
N GLU A 100 0.52 14.17 17.14
CA GLU A 100 1.28 15.28 16.56
C GLU A 100 0.40 16.19 15.69
N LEU A 101 -0.60 15.65 15.00
CA LEU A 101 -1.61 16.44 14.27
C LEU A 101 -2.70 17.02 15.19
N GLU A 102 -2.60 16.78 16.50
CA GLU A 102 -3.45 17.35 17.55
C GLU A 102 -4.91 16.88 17.54
N PHE A 103 -5.22 15.75 16.89
CA PHE A 103 -6.55 15.13 16.94
C PHE A 103 -7.01 14.91 18.38
N LYS A 104 -8.29 15.17 18.64
CA LYS A 104 -8.93 14.94 19.93
C LYS A 104 -9.78 13.66 19.86
N ASN A 105 -10.11 13.09 21.02
CA ASN A 105 -11.00 11.93 21.15
C ASN A 105 -10.57 10.70 20.33
N VAL A 106 -9.27 10.40 20.31
CA VAL A 106 -8.75 9.16 19.70
C VAL A 106 -9.12 7.96 20.58
N LYS A 107 -9.84 7.00 20.00
CA LYS A 107 -10.23 5.74 20.62
C LYS A 107 -9.54 4.59 19.89
N VAL A 108 -8.63 3.93 20.59
CA VAL A 108 -8.04 2.67 20.13
C VAL A 108 -9.12 1.60 20.09
N VAL A 109 -9.23 0.90 18.96
CA VAL A 109 -10.24 -0.14 18.77
C VAL A 109 -9.71 -1.54 19.06
N THR A 110 -10.65 -2.44 19.37
CA THR A 110 -10.41 -3.87 19.55
C THR A 110 -11.32 -4.65 18.60
N ASP A 111 -10.80 -5.71 18.02
CA ASP A 111 -11.54 -6.59 17.13
C ASP A 111 -12.83 -7.12 17.76
N PHE A 112 -13.93 -6.98 17.02
CA PHE A 112 -15.28 -7.38 17.41
C PHE A 112 -15.83 -6.73 18.69
N GLU A 113 -15.20 -5.66 19.18
CA GLU A 113 -15.76 -4.84 20.25
C GLU A 113 -16.76 -3.84 19.65
N SER A 114 -18.02 -3.89 20.11
CA SER A 114 -19.06 -2.98 19.65
C SER A 114 -18.86 -1.57 20.20
N ILE A 115 -18.98 -0.56 19.32
CA ILE A 115 -18.89 0.84 19.67
C ILE A 115 -20.20 1.51 19.26
N GLN A 116 -21.02 1.87 20.24
CA GLN A 116 -22.26 2.62 19.98
C GLN A 116 -21.93 4.10 19.76
N VAL A 117 -22.35 4.65 18.63
CA VAL A 117 -22.29 6.09 18.33
C VAL A 117 -23.65 6.53 17.84
N LYS A 118 -24.34 7.37 18.62
CA LYS A 118 -25.71 7.82 18.35
C LYS A 118 -26.63 6.66 17.94
N ASP A 119 -27.09 6.61 16.69
CA ASP A 119 -28.02 5.63 16.14
C ASP A 119 -27.35 4.41 15.47
N VAL A 120 -26.01 4.32 15.46
CA VAL A 120 -25.29 3.19 14.85
C VAL A 120 -24.42 2.43 15.86
N THR A 121 -24.29 1.13 15.62
CA THR A 121 -23.26 0.28 16.22
C THR A 121 -22.15 0.05 15.20
N LEU A 122 -20.93 0.42 15.57
CA LEU A 122 -19.71 0.17 14.80
C LEU A 122 -18.99 -1.05 15.37
N MET A 123 -18.47 -1.90 14.50
CA MET A 123 -17.69 -3.08 14.93
C MET A 123 -16.49 -3.29 14.01
N PRO A 124 -15.27 -3.00 14.49
CA PRO A 124 -14.03 -3.32 13.81
C PRO A 124 -13.87 -4.84 13.65
N THR A 125 -13.49 -5.30 12.45
CA THR A 125 -13.26 -6.72 12.14
C THR A 125 -11.77 -6.98 12.00
N PRO A 126 -11.23 -8.08 12.56
CA PRO A 126 -9.79 -8.37 12.51
C PRO A 126 -9.31 -8.66 11.09
N SER A 127 -8.02 -8.42 10.85
CA SER A 127 -7.31 -8.87 9.65
C SER A 127 -6.25 -9.94 9.94
N ARG A 128 -6.15 -10.93 9.05
CA ARG A 128 -5.06 -11.93 9.02
C ARG A 128 -3.85 -11.48 8.20
N ASN A 129 -3.76 -10.19 7.84
CA ASN A 129 -2.60 -9.61 7.16
C ASN A 129 -1.28 -9.79 7.95
N GLN A 130 -1.39 -10.22 9.21
CA GLN A 130 -0.33 -10.72 10.10
C GLN A 130 0.67 -11.74 9.50
N LEU A 131 0.38 -12.34 8.35
CA LEU A 131 1.24 -13.38 7.73
C LEU A 131 2.04 -12.89 6.51
N SER A 132 1.85 -11.64 6.04
CA SER A 132 2.57 -11.13 4.87
C SER A 132 3.66 -10.11 5.28
N THR A 133 4.91 -10.59 5.20
CA THR A 133 6.15 -9.80 5.05
C THR A 133 6.46 -8.72 6.11
N SER A 134 7.04 -9.16 7.22
CA SER A 134 8.00 -8.50 8.15
C SER A 134 7.70 -8.95 9.58
N GLU A 135 8.69 -8.97 10.46
CA GLU A 135 8.49 -9.27 11.88
C GLU A 135 7.65 -8.20 12.61
N ASP A 136 7.25 -7.12 11.91
CA ASP A 136 6.45 -6.04 12.44
C ASP A 136 4.94 -6.31 12.24
N TYR A 137 4.22 -6.35 13.36
CA TYR A 137 2.78 -6.44 13.41
C TYR A 137 2.13 -5.12 12.99
N TYR A 138 1.36 -5.11 11.90
CA TYR A 138 0.51 -4.00 11.47
C TYR A 138 -0.94 -4.30 11.87
N PRO A 139 -1.46 -3.72 12.96
CA PRO A 139 -2.87 -3.90 13.28
C PRO A 139 -3.74 -3.16 12.25
N GLU A 140 -4.63 -3.93 11.64
CA GLU A 140 -5.53 -3.52 10.56
C GLU A 140 -6.93 -4.06 10.84
N HIS A 141 -7.95 -3.25 10.55
CA HIS A 141 -9.35 -3.66 10.70
C HIS A 141 -10.25 -3.19 9.56
N GLY A 142 -11.15 -4.09 9.14
CA GLY A 142 -12.38 -3.73 8.44
C GLY A 142 -13.42 -3.13 9.39
N LEU A 143 -14.51 -2.57 8.87
CA LEU A 143 -15.53 -1.91 9.69
C LEU A 143 -16.94 -2.34 9.31
N LEU A 144 -17.66 -2.92 10.26
CA LEU A 144 -19.10 -3.11 10.19
C LEU A 144 -19.83 -1.88 10.74
N VAL A 145 -20.89 -1.47 10.04
CA VAL A 145 -21.79 -0.39 10.47
C VAL A 145 -23.22 -0.90 10.43
N ASN A 146 -23.89 -0.90 11.58
CA ASN A 146 -25.28 -1.34 11.73
C ASN A 146 -26.12 -0.19 12.32
N ASP A 147 -27.26 0.14 11.71
CA ASP A 147 -28.21 1.16 12.19
C ASP A 147 -29.43 0.57 12.94
N GLY A 148 -29.37 -0.72 13.26
CA GLY A 148 -30.47 -1.51 13.83
C GLY A 148 -31.41 -2.14 12.79
N GLU A 149 -31.39 -1.68 11.53
CA GLU A 149 -32.22 -2.22 10.44
C GLU A 149 -31.37 -2.93 9.38
N VAL A 150 -30.24 -2.35 9.03
CA VAL A 150 -29.32 -2.85 8.00
C VAL A 150 -27.88 -2.83 8.49
N THR A 151 -27.07 -3.72 7.94
CA THR A 151 -25.63 -3.83 8.21
C THR A 151 -24.84 -3.71 6.92
N ILE A 152 -23.85 -2.82 6.90
CA ILE A 152 -22.86 -2.75 5.84
C ILE A 152 -21.48 -3.16 6.37
N TRP A 153 -20.63 -3.66 5.48
CA TRP A 153 -19.25 -4.00 5.79
C TRP A 153 -18.30 -3.33 4.79
N ASN A 154 -17.32 -2.58 5.31
CA ASN A 154 -16.15 -2.15 4.55
C ASN A 154 -14.98 -3.09 4.88
N GLU A 155 -14.63 -3.99 3.96
CA GLU A 155 -13.54 -4.96 4.16
C GLU A 155 -12.17 -4.30 4.19
N VAL A 156 -11.96 -3.20 3.46
CA VAL A 156 -10.62 -2.61 3.20
C VAL A 156 -9.62 -3.69 2.74
N ASP A 157 -8.40 -3.68 3.25
CA ASP A 157 -7.34 -4.64 2.93
C ASP A 157 -7.39 -5.94 3.78
N THR A 158 -8.45 -6.11 4.58
CA THR A 158 -8.59 -7.22 5.52
C THR A 158 -8.35 -8.57 4.84
N ILE A 159 -7.40 -9.36 5.35
CA ILE A 159 -7.30 -10.79 5.00
C ILE A 159 -8.28 -11.56 5.89
N VAL A 160 -9.33 -12.08 5.26
CA VAL A 160 -10.48 -12.68 5.95
C VAL A 160 -10.32 -14.20 6.06
N SER A 161 -10.56 -14.74 7.26
CA SER A 161 -10.64 -16.19 7.49
C SER A 161 -12.10 -16.64 7.69
N PRO A 162 -12.42 -17.93 7.47
CA PRO A 162 -13.78 -18.44 7.68
C PRO A 162 -14.35 -18.16 9.07
N GLU A 163 -13.51 -18.18 10.12
CA GLU A 163 -13.92 -17.88 11.50
C GLU A 163 -14.34 -16.42 11.68
N ILE A 164 -13.71 -15.50 10.94
CA ILE A 164 -14.08 -14.08 10.93
C ILE A 164 -15.49 -13.95 10.35
N ILE A 165 -15.73 -14.55 9.18
CA ILE A 165 -17.04 -14.54 8.52
C ILE A 165 -18.10 -15.18 9.41
N GLU A 166 -17.82 -16.34 10.01
CA GLU A 166 -18.76 -16.99 10.92
C GLU A 166 -19.16 -16.07 12.08
N ARG A 167 -18.20 -15.37 12.68
CA ARG A 167 -18.48 -14.42 13.76
C ARG A 167 -19.28 -13.20 13.31
N ILE A 168 -19.02 -12.68 12.11
CA ILE A 168 -19.83 -11.62 11.50
C ILE A 168 -21.29 -12.08 11.36
N LEU A 169 -21.49 -13.27 10.78
CA LEU A 169 -22.82 -13.84 10.54
C LEU A 169 -23.56 -14.20 11.84
N GLN A 170 -22.84 -14.67 12.87
CA GLN A 170 -23.43 -14.93 14.19
C GLN A 170 -23.94 -13.64 14.85
N GLN A 171 -23.27 -12.51 14.62
CA GLN A 171 -23.60 -11.24 15.27
C GLN A 171 -24.69 -10.46 14.51
N TYR A 172 -24.59 -10.39 13.18
CA TYR A 172 -25.45 -9.52 12.36
C TYR A 172 -26.33 -10.28 11.36
N GLY A 173 -26.21 -11.61 11.28
CA GLY A 173 -26.89 -12.38 10.25
C GLY A 173 -26.34 -12.05 8.87
N GLN A 174 -27.23 -11.86 7.90
CA GLN A 174 -26.82 -11.55 6.53
C GLN A 174 -26.47 -10.07 6.38
N ILE A 175 -25.30 -9.77 5.79
CA ILE A 175 -24.85 -8.41 5.48
C ILE A 175 -25.63 -7.84 4.28
N ASP A 176 -26.10 -6.59 4.36
CA ASP A 176 -26.91 -5.96 3.32
C ASP A 176 -26.05 -5.43 2.16
N LEU A 177 -24.91 -4.82 2.47
CA LEU A 177 -23.94 -4.34 1.49
C LEU A 177 -22.51 -4.61 1.97
N ALA A 178 -21.72 -5.32 1.16
CA ALA A 178 -20.30 -5.53 1.42
C ALA A 178 -19.45 -4.84 0.34
N HIS A 179 -18.50 -4.01 0.78
CA HIS A 179 -17.39 -3.54 -0.03
C HIS A 179 -16.24 -4.52 0.15
N VAL A 180 -15.82 -5.18 -0.93
CA VAL A 180 -14.86 -6.28 -0.87
C VAL A 180 -13.64 -6.06 -1.75
N ARG A 181 -12.53 -6.70 -1.40
CA ARG A 181 -11.32 -6.71 -2.23
C ARG A 181 -11.62 -7.34 -3.59
N PHE A 182 -11.15 -6.71 -4.67
CA PHE A 182 -11.41 -7.19 -6.04
C PHE A 182 -10.14 -7.44 -6.86
N VAL A 183 -9.01 -6.87 -6.48
CA VAL A 183 -7.73 -7.00 -7.20
C VAL A 183 -6.61 -7.30 -6.19
N PRO A 184 -5.83 -8.38 -6.40
CA PRO A 184 -4.61 -8.59 -5.63
C PRO A 184 -3.60 -7.51 -6.01
N LEU A 185 -3.19 -6.75 -5.00
CA LEU A 185 -2.18 -5.71 -5.11
C LEU A 185 -0.82 -6.38 -5.17
N ILE A 186 -0.16 -6.29 -6.33
CA ILE A 186 1.17 -6.89 -6.62
C ILE A 186 2.21 -5.81 -6.89
N GLU A 187 2.00 -4.63 -6.33
CA GLU A 187 2.93 -3.52 -6.34
C GLU A 187 4.31 -3.96 -5.86
N GLY A 188 5.35 -3.49 -6.54
CA GLY A 188 6.73 -3.88 -6.24
C GLY A 188 7.15 -5.24 -6.79
N ASN A 189 6.23 -6.13 -7.23
CA ASN A 189 6.65 -7.40 -7.85
C ASN A 189 7.54 -7.19 -9.06
N PHE A 190 7.24 -6.17 -9.87
CA PHE A 190 8.12 -5.75 -10.96
C PHE A 190 9.53 -5.40 -10.48
N SER A 191 9.64 -4.56 -9.45
CA SER A 191 10.92 -4.11 -8.88
C SER A 191 11.73 -5.26 -8.27
N TYR A 192 11.07 -6.27 -7.69
CA TYR A 192 11.73 -7.44 -7.09
C TYR A 192 11.91 -8.63 -8.05
N HIS A 193 11.61 -8.47 -9.34
CA HIS A 193 11.62 -9.57 -10.31
C HIS A 193 10.76 -10.77 -9.86
N LYS A 194 9.61 -10.49 -9.26
CA LYS A 194 8.59 -11.47 -8.88
C LYS A 194 7.55 -11.63 -10.00
N GLN A 195 6.73 -12.67 -9.89
CA GLN A 195 5.62 -12.93 -10.81
C GLN A 195 4.66 -11.73 -10.85
N THR A 196 4.24 -11.35 -12.06
CA THR A 196 3.29 -10.25 -12.27
C THR A 196 1.93 -10.76 -12.74
N GLU A 197 1.81 -12.06 -13.03
CA GLU A 197 0.53 -12.67 -13.34
C GLU A 197 -0.43 -12.58 -12.15
N LEU A 198 -1.74 -12.65 -12.41
CA LEU A 198 -2.77 -12.71 -11.37
C LEU A 198 -2.45 -13.84 -10.39
N PRO A 199 -2.21 -13.56 -9.10
CA PRO A 199 -1.97 -14.60 -8.10
C PRO A 199 -3.28 -15.35 -7.84
N LEU A 200 -3.55 -16.39 -8.64
CA LEU A 200 -4.84 -17.08 -8.67
C LEU A 200 -5.25 -17.66 -7.31
N SER A 201 -4.29 -18.12 -6.51
CA SER A 201 -4.57 -18.62 -5.16
C SER A 201 -5.14 -17.53 -4.25
N GLU A 202 -4.54 -16.34 -4.26
CA GLU A 202 -5.03 -15.19 -3.49
C GLU A 202 -6.36 -14.68 -4.06
N TYR A 203 -6.45 -14.50 -5.37
CA TYR A 203 -7.68 -14.03 -6.02
C TYR A 203 -8.88 -14.96 -5.75
N CYS A 204 -8.66 -16.28 -5.70
CA CYS A 204 -9.69 -17.23 -5.32
C CYS A 204 -10.19 -17.00 -3.88
N THR A 205 -9.37 -16.49 -2.97
CA THR A 205 -9.82 -16.17 -1.61
C THR A 205 -10.86 -15.05 -1.63
N PHE A 206 -10.74 -14.04 -2.50
CA PHE A 206 -11.70 -12.94 -2.58
C PHE A 206 -13.08 -13.44 -3.01
N LEU A 207 -13.12 -14.31 -4.03
CA LEU A 207 -14.37 -14.95 -4.47
C LEU A 207 -14.98 -15.85 -3.37
N ASN A 208 -14.14 -16.57 -2.63
CA ASN A 208 -14.60 -17.41 -1.52
C ASN A 208 -15.14 -16.57 -0.35
N VAL A 209 -14.53 -15.42 -0.03
CA VAL A 209 -15.03 -14.50 1.00
C VAL A 209 -16.46 -14.08 0.66
N VAL A 210 -16.72 -13.63 -0.57
CA VAL A 210 -18.08 -13.25 -0.99
C VAL A 210 -19.05 -14.43 -0.90
N LYS A 211 -18.63 -15.61 -1.37
CA LYS A 211 -19.47 -16.82 -1.35
C LYS A 211 -19.82 -17.28 0.06
N THR A 212 -18.88 -17.21 0.99
CA THR A 212 -19.09 -17.62 2.39
C THR A 212 -19.86 -16.56 3.17
N LEU A 213 -19.62 -15.28 2.92
CA LEU A 213 -20.36 -14.18 3.55
C LEU A 213 -21.80 -14.08 3.03
N ALA A 214 -22.03 -14.40 1.77
CA ALA A 214 -23.32 -14.36 1.08
C ALA A 214 -24.12 -13.06 1.33
N PRO A 215 -23.54 -11.87 1.10
CA PRO A 215 -24.23 -10.60 1.33
C PRO A 215 -25.41 -10.42 0.38
N LYS A 216 -26.37 -9.57 0.73
CA LYS A 216 -27.50 -9.22 -0.16
C LYS A 216 -27.07 -8.40 -1.37
N MET A 217 -25.93 -7.73 -1.30
CA MET A 217 -25.30 -6.98 -2.39
C MET A 217 -23.80 -6.87 -2.13
N VAL A 218 -23.01 -6.99 -3.19
CA VAL A 218 -21.55 -6.81 -3.13
C VAL A 218 -21.07 -5.79 -4.15
N VAL A 219 -20.11 -4.98 -3.75
CA VAL A 219 -19.42 -4.01 -4.59
C VAL A 219 -17.92 -4.13 -4.38
N ALA A 220 -17.14 -3.81 -5.41
CA ALA A 220 -15.70 -3.67 -5.29
C ALA A 220 -15.36 -2.51 -4.33
N GLY A 221 -14.38 -2.74 -3.46
CA GLY A 221 -13.79 -1.74 -2.56
C GLY A 221 -12.27 -1.65 -2.72
N ALA A 222 -11.68 -0.53 -2.27
CA ALA A 222 -10.25 -0.22 -2.34
C ALA A 222 -9.68 -0.24 -3.79
N ALA A 223 -8.36 -0.17 -3.94
CA ALA A 223 -7.60 -0.25 -5.21
C ALA A 223 -8.01 0.67 -6.40
N PHE A 224 -8.73 1.77 -6.16
CA PHE A 224 -9.08 2.75 -7.21
C PHE A 224 -8.00 3.83 -7.42
N PHE A 225 -6.77 3.42 -7.73
CA PHE A 225 -5.64 4.30 -8.00
C PHE A 225 -4.78 3.79 -9.16
N ARG A 226 -3.81 4.62 -9.55
CA ARG A 226 -2.76 4.27 -10.51
C ARG A 226 -1.47 5.01 -10.22
N TYR A 227 -0.35 4.49 -10.71
CA TYR A 227 0.89 5.25 -10.82
C TYR A 227 0.70 6.42 -11.80
N ARG A 228 1.30 7.56 -11.47
CA ARG A 228 1.18 8.80 -12.24
C ARG A 228 2.35 9.02 -13.20
N ASP A 229 2.14 9.88 -14.20
CA ASP A 229 3.20 10.52 -14.99
C ASP A 229 4.39 9.62 -15.34
N GLU A 230 5.60 9.98 -14.91
CA GLU A 230 6.85 9.29 -15.28
C GLU A 230 6.99 7.87 -14.73
N ILE A 231 6.25 7.53 -13.68
CA ILE A 231 6.18 6.19 -13.08
C ILE A 231 4.96 5.40 -13.58
N GLY A 232 4.14 5.99 -14.45
CA GLY A 232 2.93 5.39 -14.99
C GLY A 232 3.17 4.11 -15.82
N PHE A 233 4.42 3.82 -16.22
CA PHE A 233 4.75 2.55 -16.87
C PHE A 233 4.49 1.34 -15.95
N LEU A 234 4.58 1.51 -14.62
CA LEU A 234 4.33 0.46 -13.62
C LEU A 234 2.88 -0.02 -13.63
N ASN A 235 1.94 0.81 -14.08
CA ASN A 235 0.53 0.42 -14.23
C ASN A 235 0.33 -0.84 -15.09
N GLN A 236 1.27 -1.11 -16.01
CA GLN A 236 1.22 -2.27 -16.90
C GLN A 236 1.56 -3.59 -16.19
N TYR A 237 2.06 -3.52 -14.95
CA TYR A 237 2.57 -4.65 -14.17
C TYR A 237 1.86 -4.83 -12.82
N SER A 238 1.19 -3.80 -12.29
CA SER A 238 0.66 -3.82 -10.91
C SER A 238 -0.80 -4.24 -10.76
N PHE A 239 -1.61 -4.19 -11.83
CA PHE A 239 -3.06 -4.41 -11.74
C PHE A 239 -3.52 -5.59 -12.59
N PRO A 240 -3.29 -6.86 -12.18
CA PRO A 240 -3.47 -8.03 -13.03
C PRO A 240 -4.93 -8.37 -13.37
N THR A 241 -5.89 -7.70 -12.75
CA THR A 241 -7.33 -7.82 -13.04
C THR A 241 -8.03 -6.46 -12.89
N THR A 242 -9.32 -6.40 -13.24
CA THR A 242 -10.14 -5.18 -13.23
C THR A 242 -11.42 -5.42 -12.44
N MET A 243 -12.11 -4.35 -12.03
CA MET A 243 -13.43 -4.45 -11.41
C MET A 243 -14.41 -5.20 -12.33
N GLU A 244 -14.40 -4.91 -13.64
CA GLU A 244 -15.26 -5.59 -14.62
C GLU A 244 -14.97 -7.08 -14.71
N GLN A 245 -13.69 -7.47 -14.66
CA GLN A 245 -13.29 -8.88 -14.66
C GLN A 245 -13.74 -9.56 -13.36
N PHE A 246 -13.51 -8.92 -12.20
CA PHE A 246 -13.98 -9.42 -10.91
C PHE A 246 -15.49 -9.62 -10.88
N THR A 247 -16.28 -8.65 -11.34
CA THR A 247 -17.75 -8.79 -11.41
C THR A 247 -18.17 -9.94 -12.32
N ARG A 248 -17.50 -10.15 -13.46
CA ARG A 248 -17.78 -11.28 -14.35
C ARG A 248 -17.47 -12.62 -13.69
N ASP A 249 -16.31 -12.73 -13.05
CA ASP A 249 -15.87 -13.96 -12.39
C ASP A 249 -16.78 -14.31 -11.21
N LEU A 250 -17.17 -13.31 -10.43
CA LEU A 250 -18.06 -13.48 -9.28
C LEU A 250 -19.45 -13.95 -9.72
N ALA A 251 -20.01 -13.36 -10.79
CA ALA A 251 -21.30 -13.79 -11.33
C ALA A 251 -21.28 -15.25 -11.83
N ALA A 252 -20.11 -15.75 -12.27
CA ALA A 252 -19.94 -17.15 -12.64
C ALA A 252 -19.71 -18.07 -11.41
N PHE A 253 -18.98 -17.59 -10.40
CA PHE A 253 -18.56 -18.37 -9.23
C PHE A 253 -19.63 -18.50 -8.14
N CYS A 254 -20.44 -17.46 -7.96
CA CYS A 254 -21.47 -17.32 -6.92
C CYS A 254 -22.68 -16.53 -7.48
N PRO A 255 -23.42 -17.09 -8.46
CA PRO A 255 -24.52 -16.40 -9.15
C PRO A 255 -25.68 -15.97 -8.24
N GLU A 256 -25.75 -16.51 -7.02
CA GLU A 256 -26.75 -16.19 -6.01
C GLU A 256 -26.51 -14.86 -5.30
N VAL A 257 -25.27 -14.35 -5.28
CA VAL A 257 -24.94 -13.05 -4.67
C VAL A 257 -24.93 -11.98 -5.77
N PRO A 258 -25.83 -10.99 -5.74
CA PRO A 258 -25.84 -9.93 -6.74
C PRO A 258 -24.66 -8.98 -6.52
N CYS A 259 -24.01 -8.60 -7.61
CA CYS A 259 -22.90 -7.65 -7.64
C CYS A 259 -23.25 -6.43 -8.50
N SER A 260 -22.79 -5.25 -8.10
CA SER A 260 -22.96 -4.01 -8.86
C SER A 260 -21.63 -3.25 -8.99
N SER A 261 -21.49 -2.48 -10.07
CA SER A 261 -20.47 -1.44 -10.16
C SER A 261 -20.74 -0.36 -9.10
N PHE A 262 -19.69 0.12 -8.44
CA PHE A 262 -19.75 1.27 -7.53
C PHE A 262 -18.43 2.04 -7.65
N SER A 263 -18.50 3.28 -8.12
CA SER A 263 -17.33 4.11 -8.40
C SER A 263 -17.38 5.45 -7.65
N HIS A 264 -16.34 6.26 -7.76
CA HIS A 264 -16.23 7.55 -7.06
C HIS A 264 -17.43 8.45 -7.36
N GLY A 265 -18.06 9.02 -6.34
CA GLY A 265 -19.26 9.86 -6.49
C GLY A 265 -20.58 9.10 -6.62
N ASP A 266 -20.54 7.77 -6.74
CA ASP A 266 -21.75 6.96 -6.65
C ASP A 266 -22.24 6.89 -5.19
N VAL A 267 -23.56 6.79 -5.05
CA VAL A 267 -24.24 6.71 -3.76
C VAL A 267 -25.10 5.45 -3.69
N ALA A 268 -24.93 4.66 -2.63
CA ALA A 268 -25.79 3.52 -2.35
C ALA A 268 -26.75 3.86 -1.19
N TYR A 269 -28.03 3.54 -1.37
CA TYR A 269 -29.07 3.62 -0.35
C TYR A 269 -29.42 2.20 0.07
N VAL A 270 -29.11 1.87 1.32
CA VAL A 270 -29.29 0.54 1.91
C VAL A 270 -30.50 0.56 2.83
N THR A 271 -31.52 -0.22 2.49
CA THR A 271 -32.73 -0.43 3.29
C THR A 271 -33.00 -1.92 3.49
N PRO A 272 -33.89 -2.31 4.43
CA PRO A 272 -34.26 -3.71 4.59
C PRO A 272 -34.80 -4.38 3.33
N ASP A 273 -35.42 -3.59 2.44
CA ASP A 273 -36.00 -4.04 1.16
C ASP A 273 -34.94 -4.25 0.06
N GLY A 274 -33.72 -3.72 0.23
CA GLY A 274 -32.62 -3.90 -0.71
C GLY A 274 -31.69 -2.69 -0.83
N VAL A 275 -30.76 -2.79 -1.78
CA VAL A 275 -29.78 -1.74 -2.08
C VAL A 275 -30.10 -1.07 -3.40
N ARG A 276 -30.16 0.26 -3.37
CA ARG A 276 -30.39 1.09 -4.55
C ARG A 276 -29.19 1.99 -4.81
N PHE A 277 -28.62 1.89 -6.00
CA PHE A 277 -27.48 2.70 -6.43
C PHE A 277 -27.94 3.90 -7.27
N GLU A 278 -27.33 5.05 -7.01
CA GLU A 278 -27.42 6.23 -7.84
C GLU A 278 -26.00 6.61 -8.31
N LYS A 279 -25.79 6.61 -9.63
CA LYS A 279 -24.49 6.91 -10.20
C LYS A 279 -24.23 8.41 -10.19
N GLN A 280 -23.03 8.81 -9.77
CA GLN A 280 -22.57 10.21 -9.77
C GLN A 280 -23.56 11.18 -9.11
N SER A 281 -24.25 10.74 -8.05
CA SER A 281 -25.28 11.56 -7.37
C SER A 281 -24.77 12.29 -6.13
N SER A 282 -23.51 12.07 -5.73
CA SER A 282 -22.86 12.90 -4.72
C SER A 282 -22.74 14.35 -5.21
N ASP A 283 -22.97 15.29 -4.29
CA ASP A 283 -22.86 16.73 -4.54
C ASP A 283 -21.46 17.29 -4.26
N PHE A 284 -20.58 16.48 -3.65
CA PHE A 284 -19.22 16.87 -3.25
C PHE A 284 -18.11 16.05 -3.90
N VAL A 285 -18.39 14.91 -4.52
CA VAL A 285 -17.38 14.13 -5.27
C VAL A 285 -17.96 13.58 -6.57
N ARG A 286 -17.19 13.69 -7.64
CA ARG A 286 -17.55 13.18 -8.97
C ARG A 286 -16.32 12.77 -9.75
N ILE A 287 -16.49 11.84 -10.67
CA ILE A 287 -15.44 11.52 -11.65
C ILE A 287 -15.20 12.76 -12.51
N ARG A 288 -13.93 13.16 -12.61
CA ARG A 288 -13.48 14.23 -13.50
C ARG A 288 -13.32 13.70 -14.92
N GLU A 289 -12.59 12.60 -15.03
CA GLU A 289 -12.26 11.90 -16.26
C GLU A 289 -12.08 10.42 -15.94
N ASP A 290 -12.67 9.56 -16.78
CA ASP A 290 -12.45 8.12 -16.70
C ASP A 290 -11.15 7.75 -17.43
N ASP A 291 -10.06 7.73 -16.65
CA ASP A 291 -8.72 7.37 -17.09
C ASP A 291 -8.36 5.91 -16.76
N SER A 292 -9.36 5.05 -16.53
CA SER A 292 -9.17 3.62 -16.19
C SER A 292 -8.41 2.83 -17.26
N HIS A 293 -8.38 3.30 -18.50
CA HIS A 293 -7.58 2.68 -19.55
C HIS A 293 -6.05 2.77 -19.28
N LEU A 294 -5.61 3.68 -18.41
CA LEU A 294 -4.20 3.83 -18.03
C LEU A 294 -3.71 2.75 -17.07
N VAL A 295 -4.60 1.99 -16.43
CA VAL A 295 -4.27 0.81 -15.60
C VAL A 295 -4.32 -0.50 -16.38
N THR A 296 -4.30 -0.45 -17.72
CA THR A 296 -4.32 -1.66 -18.53
C THR A 296 -3.10 -2.54 -18.24
N PHE A 297 -3.35 -3.71 -17.69
CA PHE A 297 -2.35 -4.74 -17.47
C PHE A 297 -1.78 -5.24 -18.79
N LYS A 298 -0.48 -5.02 -19.00
CA LYS A 298 0.22 -5.43 -20.22
C LYS A 298 1.71 -5.63 -19.93
N PRO A 299 2.10 -6.69 -19.20
CA PRO A 299 3.45 -6.89 -18.68
C PRO A 299 4.51 -7.26 -19.75
N VAL A 300 4.18 -7.03 -21.03
CA VAL A 300 5.03 -7.30 -22.20
C VAL A 300 5.39 -6.01 -22.95
N LEU A 301 5.02 -4.85 -22.40
CA LEU A 301 5.39 -3.55 -22.94
C LEU A 301 6.83 -3.17 -22.57
N GLU A 302 7.30 -2.12 -23.22
CA GLU A 302 8.64 -1.59 -23.01
C GLU A 302 8.83 -1.08 -21.58
N VAL A 303 9.94 -1.48 -20.99
CA VAL A 303 10.37 -1.08 -19.66
C VAL A 303 11.36 0.09 -19.81
N PRO A 304 11.06 1.30 -19.29
CA PRO A 304 12.01 2.40 -19.27
C PRO A 304 13.27 2.04 -18.47
N ALA A 305 14.43 2.56 -18.87
CA ALA A 305 15.66 2.44 -18.09
C ALA A 305 15.51 3.10 -16.70
N ILE A 306 16.24 2.59 -15.70
CA ILE A 306 16.38 3.30 -14.41
C ILE A 306 17.08 4.63 -14.67
N LYS A 307 16.57 5.72 -14.09
CA LYS A 307 17.17 7.05 -14.20
C LYS A 307 16.85 7.88 -12.97
N THR A 308 17.83 8.64 -12.49
CA THR A 308 17.60 9.62 -11.42
C THR A 308 16.53 10.64 -11.81
N LYS A 309 15.65 10.98 -10.86
CA LYS A 309 14.66 12.06 -11.04
C LYS A 309 15.27 13.45 -10.86
N THR A 310 16.50 13.53 -10.37
CA THR A 310 17.18 14.81 -10.13
C THR A 310 17.60 15.46 -11.44
N THR A 311 16.84 16.48 -11.84
CA THR A 311 17.09 17.23 -13.09
C THR A 311 18.10 18.35 -12.95
N ASP A 312 18.27 18.90 -11.74
CA ASP A 312 19.25 19.96 -11.50
C ASP A 312 20.68 19.39 -11.53
N PRO A 313 21.57 19.87 -12.42
CA PRO A 313 22.91 19.31 -12.53
C PRO A 313 23.78 19.50 -11.28
N THR A 314 23.52 20.54 -10.49
CA THR A 314 24.29 20.83 -9.27
C THR A 314 23.91 19.85 -8.16
N GLU A 315 22.61 19.63 -7.98
CA GLU A 315 22.09 18.65 -7.03
C GLU A 315 22.49 17.22 -7.43
N HIS A 316 22.37 16.87 -8.71
CA HIS A 316 22.82 15.56 -9.19
C HIS A 316 24.33 15.34 -8.93
N ALA A 317 25.17 16.36 -9.13
CA ALA A 317 26.60 16.25 -8.81
C ALA A 317 26.86 16.07 -7.30
N ARG A 318 26.02 16.66 -6.44
CA ARG A 318 26.09 16.46 -4.98
C ARG A 318 25.69 15.03 -4.61
N GLU A 319 24.56 14.55 -5.13
CA GLU A 319 24.07 13.18 -4.90
C GLU A 319 25.11 12.14 -5.32
N MET A 320 25.65 12.28 -6.54
CA MET A 320 26.68 11.38 -7.05
C MET A 320 27.92 11.37 -6.17
N LYS A 321 28.33 12.53 -5.63
CA LYS A 321 29.44 12.59 -4.69
C LYS A 321 29.14 11.80 -3.40
N VAL A 322 27.95 11.96 -2.82
CA VAL A 322 27.54 11.22 -1.61
C VAL A 322 27.54 9.71 -1.89
N VAL A 323 27.02 9.30 -3.04
CA VAL A 323 26.99 7.89 -3.46
C VAL A 323 28.41 7.35 -3.66
N GLU A 324 29.26 8.03 -4.42
CA GLU A 324 30.64 7.61 -4.65
C GLU A 324 31.43 7.52 -3.35
N ASP A 325 31.30 8.53 -2.48
CA ASP A 325 31.95 8.53 -1.16
C ASP A 325 31.52 7.32 -0.32
N PHE A 326 30.23 6.97 -0.32
CA PHE A 326 29.71 5.79 0.37
C PHE A 326 30.25 4.48 -0.24
N LEU A 327 30.19 4.33 -1.56
CA LEU A 327 30.60 3.11 -2.25
C LEU A 327 32.09 2.84 -2.08
N GLU A 328 32.93 3.87 -2.22
CA GLU A 328 34.38 3.72 -2.20
C GLU A 328 34.94 3.64 -0.78
N ASN A 329 34.29 4.26 0.22
CA ASN A 329 34.85 4.37 1.58
C ASN A 329 34.06 3.63 2.67
N CYS A 330 32.77 3.31 2.47
CA CYS A 330 31.91 2.78 3.53
C CYS A 330 31.29 1.41 3.21
N LEU A 331 30.96 1.13 1.94
CA LEU A 331 30.22 -0.07 1.53
C LEU A 331 30.89 -1.36 2.03
N MET A 332 32.19 -1.52 1.78
CA MET A 332 32.91 -2.73 2.16
C MET A 332 33.00 -2.91 3.67
N GLU A 333 33.13 -1.83 4.44
CA GLU A 333 33.14 -1.91 5.90
C GLU A 333 31.81 -2.47 6.41
N ARG A 334 30.68 -1.96 5.88
CA ARG A 334 29.35 -2.45 6.27
C ARG A 334 29.13 -3.90 5.86
N ILE A 335 29.48 -4.26 4.62
CA ILE A 335 29.36 -5.64 4.10
C ILE A 335 30.18 -6.62 4.95
N LEU A 336 31.41 -6.27 5.32
CA LEU A 336 32.27 -7.14 6.12
C LEU A 336 31.78 -7.30 7.57
N ASN A 337 30.93 -6.39 8.04
CA ASN A 337 30.31 -6.43 9.37
C ASN A 337 28.88 -7.00 9.36
N SER A 338 28.32 -7.32 8.18
CA SER A 338 26.99 -7.92 8.06
C SER A 338 26.95 -9.35 8.62
N GLU A 339 25.86 -9.68 9.31
CA GLU A 339 25.60 -11.05 9.78
C GLU A 339 25.38 -12.03 8.61
N LEU A 340 25.03 -11.51 7.43
CA LEU A 340 24.74 -12.28 6.22
C LEU A 340 25.97 -12.60 5.38
N LEU A 341 27.14 -12.07 5.73
CA LEU A 341 28.40 -12.29 5.01
C LEU A 341 28.70 -13.78 4.83
N GLY A 342 28.52 -14.59 5.88
CA GLY A 342 28.76 -16.04 5.82
C GLY A 342 27.81 -16.74 4.84
N GLY A 343 26.59 -16.23 4.71
CA GLY A 343 25.60 -16.64 3.72
C GLY A 343 26.03 -16.35 2.30
N TRP A 344 26.41 -15.10 2.03
CA TRP A 344 26.88 -14.66 0.72
C TRP A 344 28.11 -15.45 0.26
N GLN A 345 29.05 -15.75 1.17
CA GLN A 345 30.20 -16.61 0.90
C GLN A 345 29.80 -18.07 0.67
N HIS A 346 28.94 -18.62 1.53
CA HIS A 346 28.46 -19.99 1.39
C HIS A 346 27.82 -20.20 0.02
N TRP A 347 26.94 -19.30 -0.41
CA TRP A 347 26.20 -19.37 -1.67
C TRP A 347 27.00 -18.86 -2.88
N GLN A 348 28.29 -18.54 -2.71
CA GLN A 348 29.17 -18.10 -3.80
C GLN A 348 28.57 -16.92 -4.59
N ILE A 349 28.00 -15.96 -3.86
CA ILE A 349 27.30 -14.82 -4.46
C ILE A 349 28.31 -13.92 -5.17
N VAL A 350 27.94 -13.49 -6.37
CA VAL A 350 28.57 -12.39 -7.10
C VAL A 350 27.53 -11.30 -7.19
N TYR A 351 27.67 -10.34 -6.28
CA TYR A 351 26.74 -9.23 -6.10
C TYR A 351 27.16 -8.07 -6.97
N GLN A 352 26.25 -7.55 -7.79
CA GLN A 352 26.45 -6.31 -8.55
C GLN A 352 25.44 -5.25 -8.12
N LEU A 353 25.97 -4.11 -7.67
CA LEU A 353 25.23 -2.88 -7.44
C LEU A 353 25.47 -1.95 -8.62
N GLU A 354 24.44 -1.61 -9.38
CA GLU A 354 24.53 -0.66 -10.49
C GLU A 354 23.80 0.64 -10.16
N VAL A 355 24.53 1.76 -10.17
CA VAL A 355 23.94 3.08 -9.90
C VAL A 355 23.72 3.84 -11.19
N PHE A 356 22.50 4.33 -11.38
CA PHE A 356 22.05 5.06 -12.57
C PHE A 356 21.97 6.58 -12.29
N GLY A 357 22.76 7.36 -13.02
CA GLY A 357 22.70 8.82 -13.02
C GLY A 357 21.82 9.36 -14.15
N GLN A 358 22.07 10.59 -14.60
CA GLN A 358 21.31 11.23 -15.67
C GLN A 358 21.51 10.60 -17.06
N GLU A 359 22.75 10.29 -17.43
CA GLU A 359 23.12 9.91 -18.83
C GLU A 359 23.82 8.54 -18.92
N GLY A 360 23.79 7.75 -17.84
CA GLY A 360 24.42 6.43 -17.81
C GLY A 360 24.42 5.82 -16.41
N SER A 361 25.09 4.68 -16.31
CA SER A 361 25.20 3.91 -15.08
C SER A 361 26.63 3.46 -14.82
N GLN A 362 26.91 3.11 -13.57
CA GLN A 362 28.18 2.54 -13.15
C GLN A 362 27.89 1.31 -12.28
N PRO A 363 28.42 0.12 -12.65
CA PRO A 363 28.35 -1.05 -11.78
C PRO A 363 29.54 -1.10 -10.81
N TRP A 364 29.28 -1.66 -9.63
CA TRP A 364 30.26 -2.14 -8.66
C TRP A 364 29.94 -3.57 -8.30
N THR A 365 30.95 -4.43 -8.32
CA THR A 365 30.78 -5.89 -8.13
C THR A 365 31.61 -6.38 -6.95
N ILE A 366 31.05 -7.32 -6.18
CA ILE A 366 31.72 -8.04 -5.10
C ILE A 366 31.55 -9.53 -5.35
N ASP A 367 32.68 -10.24 -5.46
CA ASP A 367 32.68 -11.70 -5.54
C ASP A 367 32.93 -12.30 -4.14
N PHE A 368 31.88 -12.89 -3.56
CA PHE A 368 31.96 -13.57 -2.26
C PHE A 368 32.45 -15.02 -2.38
N ALA A 369 32.65 -15.55 -3.59
CA ALA A 369 33.22 -16.88 -3.81
C ALA A 369 34.75 -16.89 -3.73
N GLU A 370 35.40 -15.72 -3.73
CA GLU A 370 36.85 -15.63 -3.56
C GLU A 370 37.26 -16.18 -2.18
N PRO A 371 38.33 -17.01 -2.11
CA PRO A 371 38.80 -17.60 -0.84
C PRO A 371 39.47 -16.57 0.09
N ASP A 372 39.88 -15.42 -0.45
CA ASP A 372 40.39 -14.28 0.32
C ASP A 372 39.23 -13.40 0.85
N LYS A 373 39.55 -12.29 1.52
CA LYS A 373 38.52 -11.32 1.90
C LYS A 373 37.85 -10.75 0.63
N PRO A 374 36.50 -10.73 0.55
CA PRO A 374 35.78 -10.12 -0.57
C PRO A 374 36.24 -8.68 -0.81
N LYS A 375 36.29 -8.28 -2.08
CA LYS A 375 36.73 -6.94 -2.50
C LYS A 375 35.69 -6.30 -3.40
N LEU A 376 35.64 -4.97 -3.34
CA LEU A 376 34.86 -4.17 -4.25
C LEU A 376 35.63 -3.96 -5.55
N HIS A 377 35.00 -4.28 -6.67
CA HIS A 377 35.49 -4.01 -8.00
C HIS A 377 34.60 -2.97 -8.67
N LYS A 378 35.19 -1.88 -9.17
CA LYS A 378 34.47 -0.91 -10.01
C LYS A 378 34.36 -1.51 -11.41
N GLY A 379 33.14 -1.80 -11.87
CA GLY A 379 32.86 -2.48 -13.14
C GLY A 379 32.18 -3.84 -12.98
N ASP A 380 31.78 -4.40 -14.10
CA ASP A 380 31.33 -5.79 -14.23
C ASP A 380 32.54 -6.74 -14.34
N ILE A 381 32.47 -7.90 -13.69
CA ILE A 381 33.50 -8.95 -13.77
C ILE A 381 33.07 -10.12 -14.67
N GLY A 382 31.92 -10.01 -15.34
CA GLY A 382 31.40 -11.00 -16.30
C GLY A 382 30.57 -12.12 -15.64
N LYS A 383 30.17 -11.95 -14.38
CA LYS A 383 29.33 -12.90 -13.63
C LYS A 383 28.46 -12.13 -12.64
N ILE A 384 27.17 -12.44 -12.61
CA ILE A 384 26.20 -11.86 -11.67
C ILE A 384 25.20 -12.95 -11.31
N ASN A 385 24.97 -13.17 -10.02
CA ASN A 385 23.86 -14.00 -9.55
C ASN A 385 22.98 -13.29 -8.50
N LEU A 386 23.33 -12.05 -8.15
CA LEU A 386 22.51 -11.13 -7.39
C LEU A 386 22.78 -9.71 -7.91
N TYR A 387 21.74 -9.02 -8.34
CA TYR A 387 21.83 -7.70 -8.96
C TYR A 387 20.88 -6.74 -8.25
N GLU A 388 21.36 -5.54 -7.93
CA GLU A 388 20.53 -4.41 -7.51
C GLU A 388 20.88 -3.20 -8.38
N GLY A 389 19.92 -2.76 -9.18
CA GLY A 389 20.00 -1.52 -9.94
C GLY A 389 19.23 -0.42 -9.21
N ILE A 390 19.83 0.72 -8.96
CA ILE A 390 19.20 1.83 -8.23
C ILE A 390 19.61 3.17 -8.83
N SER A 391 18.72 4.16 -8.84
CA SER A 391 19.12 5.50 -9.26
C SER A 391 20.02 6.19 -8.21
N SER A 392 20.80 7.18 -8.63
CA SER A 392 21.62 7.99 -7.73
C SER A 392 20.79 8.73 -6.67
N SER A 393 19.60 9.22 -7.02
CA SER A 393 18.73 9.97 -6.10
C SER A 393 18.16 9.07 -5.01
N GLU A 394 17.69 7.88 -5.39
CA GLU A 394 17.14 6.91 -4.44
C GLU A 394 18.24 6.36 -3.51
N LEU A 395 19.42 6.03 -4.04
CA LEU A 395 20.54 5.56 -3.19
C LEU A 395 21.07 6.68 -2.27
N CYS A 396 21.20 7.91 -2.77
CA CYS A 396 21.58 9.06 -1.93
C CYS A 396 20.57 9.26 -0.81
N ALA A 397 19.27 9.17 -1.10
CA ALA A 397 18.22 9.33 -0.10
C ALA A 397 18.24 8.23 0.97
N LEU A 398 18.58 6.98 0.61
CA LEU A 398 18.83 5.90 1.58
C LEU A 398 20.03 6.21 2.49
N ILE A 399 21.16 6.64 1.89
CA ILE A 399 22.38 7.01 2.63
C ILE A 399 22.09 8.15 3.63
N GLU A 400 21.29 9.13 3.22
CA GLU A 400 20.94 10.29 4.03
C GLU A 400 19.74 10.04 4.96
N SER A 401 19.11 8.85 4.90
CA SER A 401 17.92 8.49 5.69
C SER A 401 16.73 9.44 5.47
N THR A 402 16.49 9.83 4.21
CA THR A 402 15.42 10.77 3.80
C THR A 402 14.30 10.12 2.96
N THR A 403 14.38 8.82 2.75
CA THR A 403 13.39 7.98 2.03
C THR A 403 13.07 6.71 2.82
N SER A 404 12.11 5.94 2.30
CA SER A 404 11.66 4.65 2.82
C SER A 404 11.79 3.57 1.76
N TRP A 405 11.83 2.30 2.18
CA TRP A 405 11.78 1.18 1.22
C TRP A 405 10.45 1.09 0.46
N ASP A 406 9.35 1.61 1.02
CA ASP A 406 8.08 1.70 0.30
C ASP A 406 8.24 2.56 -0.95
N TYR A 407 8.78 3.79 -0.81
CA TYR A 407 9.02 4.65 -1.97
C TYR A 407 10.04 4.04 -2.95
N VAL A 408 11.19 3.59 -2.44
CA VAL A 408 12.27 3.04 -3.28
C VAL A 408 11.77 1.87 -4.11
N THR A 409 11.01 0.95 -3.50
CA THR A 409 10.40 -0.19 -4.18
C THR A 409 9.42 0.23 -5.26
N LEU A 410 8.56 1.20 -4.94
CA LEU A 410 7.36 1.49 -5.72
C LEU A 410 7.58 2.55 -6.81
N CYS A 411 8.70 3.28 -6.78
CA CYS A 411 9.03 4.27 -7.80
C CYS A 411 9.58 3.66 -9.10
N GLY A 412 9.92 2.37 -9.12
CA GLY A 412 10.43 1.66 -10.30
C GLY A 412 11.88 2.00 -10.69
N ASN A 413 12.56 2.82 -9.89
CA ASN A 413 13.96 3.20 -10.03
C ASN A 413 14.92 2.36 -9.15
N TYR A 414 14.37 1.43 -8.37
CA TYR A 414 15.11 0.32 -7.80
C TYR A 414 14.59 -0.97 -8.43
N ARG A 415 15.49 -1.84 -8.88
CA ARG A 415 15.15 -3.14 -9.48
C ARG A 415 16.19 -4.17 -9.10
N THR A 416 15.74 -5.34 -8.67
CA THR A 416 16.62 -6.44 -8.27
C THR A 416 16.22 -7.73 -8.96
N PHE A 417 17.20 -8.60 -9.22
CA PHE A 417 16.98 -9.99 -9.54
C PHE A 417 18.05 -10.86 -8.90
N ASN A 418 17.76 -12.14 -8.74
CA ASN A 418 18.73 -13.11 -8.25
C ASN A 418 18.60 -14.45 -8.99
N ASN A 419 19.71 -15.15 -9.10
CA ASN A 419 19.87 -16.49 -9.66
C ASN A 419 20.84 -17.27 -8.77
N ILE A 420 20.50 -17.40 -7.49
CA ILE A 420 21.42 -17.93 -6.47
C ILE A 420 21.44 -19.46 -6.51
N TYR A 421 22.63 -20.01 -6.63
CA TYR A 421 22.92 -21.44 -6.54
C TYR A 421 24.40 -21.61 -6.14
N ARG A 422 24.72 -22.77 -5.59
CA ARG A 422 26.09 -23.12 -5.22
C ARG A 422 26.54 -24.36 -5.99
N VAL A 423 27.78 -24.33 -6.50
CA VAL A 423 28.39 -25.48 -7.20
C VAL A 423 29.54 -26.01 -6.38
N THR A 424 29.50 -27.31 -6.08
CA THR A 424 30.57 -28.06 -5.41
C THR A 424 30.96 -29.29 -6.24
N ASP A 425 31.97 -30.04 -5.81
CA ASP A 425 32.47 -31.20 -6.56
C ASP A 425 31.35 -32.23 -6.82
N GLY A 426 30.91 -32.28 -8.08
CA GLY A 426 29.84 -33.16 -8.55
C GLY A 426 28.41 -32.79 -8.10
N ARG A 427 28.15 -31.59 -7.55
CA ARG A 427 26.82 -31.20 -7.04
C ARG A 427 26.46 -29.75 -7.36
N VAL A 428 25.17 -29.52 -7.58
CA VAL A 428 24.53 -28.20 -7.60
C VAL A 428 23.55 -28.16 -6.45
N GLU A 429 23.64 -27.11 -5.65
CA GLU A 429 22.78 -26.89 -4.49
C GLU A 429 21.95 -25.62 -4.73
N LEU A 430 20.66 -25.72 -4.39
CA LEU A 430 19.73 -24.59 -4.43
C LEU A 430 19.52 -24.08 -3.01
N PRO A 431 19.31 -22.77 -2.83
CA PRO A 431 18.98 -22.25 -1.52
C PRO A 431 17.66 -22.78 -0.99
N PRO A 432 17.51 -22.87 0.34
CA PRO A 432 16.25 -23.26 0.96
C PRO A 432 15.16 -22.21 0.67
N GLU A 433 13.90 -22.64 0.66
CA GLU A 433 12.75 -21.76 0.38
C GLU A 433 12.60 -20.62 1.39
N ASP A 434 13.04 -20.84 2.63
CA ASP A 434 12.96 -19.88 3.74
C ASP A 434 14.04 -18.79 3.69
N ARG A 435 15.08 -18.96 2.87
CA ARG A 435 16.17 -17.99 2.65
C ARG A 435 16.88 -17.53 3.93
N SER A 436 16.80 -18.32 5.00
CA SER A 436 17.12 -17.90 6.37
C SER A 436 18.60 -17.56 6.64
N ASN A 437 19.50 -17.81 5.68
CA ASN A 437 20.93 -17.60 5.85
C ASN A 437 21.58 -16.65 4.83
N TYR A 438 20.83 -15.89 4.03
CA TYR A 438 21.37 -14.85 3.13
C TYR A 438 20.28 -13.83 2.74
N ALA A 439 20.65 -12.57 2.52
CA ALA A 439 19.73 -11.57 1.96
C ALA A 439 19.63 -11.72 0.44
N LEU A 440 18.41 -11.55 -0.08
CA LEU A 440 18.16 -11.31 -1.50
C LEU A 440 18.33 -9.84 -1.89
N GLU A 441 18.37 -8.94 -0.92
CA GLU A 441 18.49 -7.50 -1.12
C GLU A 441 19.60 -6.95 -0.21
N PRO A 442 20.89 -7.07 -0.59
CA PRO A 442 22.01 -6.55 0.19
C PRO A 442 21.86 -5.08 0.59
N LEU A 443 21.28 -4.23 -0.26
CA LEU A 443 20.97 -2.85 0.14
C LEU A 443 20.00 -2.77 1.33
N MET A 444 19.01 -3.66 1.43
CA MET A 444 18.10 -3.70 2.59
C MET A 444 18.83 -4.14 3.86
N ASP A 445 19.82 -5.02 3.77
CA ASP A 445 20.68 -5.37 4.92
C ASP A 445 21.52 -4.14 5.37
N LEU A 446 22.02 -3.37 4.41
CA LEU A 446 22.84 -2.18 4.67
C LEU A 446 22.05 -0.96 5.15
N PHE A 447 20.78 -0.88 4.75
CA PHE A 447 19.81 0.15 5.08
C PHE A 447 18.53 -0.52 5.59
N PRO A 448 18.53 -1.07 6.82
CA PRO A 448 17.43 -1.88 7.31
C PRO A 448 16.12 -1.11 7.32
N TRP A 449 15.05 -1.78 6.89
CA TRP A 449 13.70 -1.32 7.14
C TRP A 449 13.40 -1.47 8.63
N ASP A 450 13.66 -0.41 9.38
CA ASP A 450 13.42 -0.37 10.81
C ASP A 450 12.23 0.54 11.17
N ASN A 451 11.80 0.43 12.43
CA ASN A 451 10.72 1.26 12.97
C ASN A 451 11.04 2.77 12.90
N ASN A 452 12.30 3.20 12.81
CA ASN A 452 12.66 4.61 12.68
C ASN A 452 12.42 5.11 11.26
N MET A 453 12.80 4.33 10.24
CA MET A 453 12.53 4.62 8.84
C MET A 453 11.01 4.72 8.61
N ASP A 454 10.25 3.75 9.11
CA ASP A 454 8.79 3.76 8.96
C ASP A 454 8.16 4.96 9.70
N ARG A 455 8.65 5.30 10.91
CA ARG A 455 8.18 6.49 11.62
C ARG A 455 8.51 7.80 10.89
N GLU A 456 9.75 7.95 10.41
CA GLU A 456 10.19 9.19 9.75
C GLU A 456 9.49 9.43 8.41
N LYS A 457 9.06 8.36 7.72
CA LYS A 457 8.19 8.42 6.54
C LYS A 457 6.96 9.30 6.78
N TYR A 458 6.23 9.06 7.87
CA TYR A 458 5.04 9.85 8.22
C TYR A 458 5.39 11.19 8.88
N MET A 459 6.40 11.21 9.78
CA MET A 459 6.75 12.44 10.51
C MET A 459 7.30 13.54 9.59
N LYS A 460 7.92 13.18 8.46
CA LYS A 460 8.27 14.13 7.40
C LYS A 460 7.05 14.89 6.90
N ASP A 461 5.95 14.20 6.65
CA ASP A 461 4.71 14.82 6.19
C ASP A 461 3.98 15.58 7.31
N VAL A 462 4.03 15.10 8.57
CA VAL A 462 3.53 15.88 9.72
C VAL A 462 4.23 17.24 9.76
N ARG A 463 5.57 17.26 9.72
CA ARG A 463 6.36 18.50 9.69
C ARG A 463 6.09 19.35 8.46
N ARG A 464 5.81 18.71 7.31
CA ARG A 464 5.52 19.41 6.05
C ARG A 464 4.15 20.06 6.04
N TRP A 465 3.13 19.47 6.66
CA TRP A 465 1.72 19.86 6.46
C TRP A 465 1.01 20.41 7.70
N LYS A 466 1.47 20.08 8.91
CA LYS A 466 0.86 20.61 10.15
C LYS A 466 0.85 22.15 10.15
N GLY A 467 -0.31 22.74 10.43
CA GLY A 467 -0.49 24.18 10.54
C GLY A 467 -0.43 24.96 9.22
N LYS A 468 -0.35 24.26 8.07
CA LYS A 468 -0.42 24.91 6.75
C LYS A 468 -1.87 25.00 6.27
N PRO A 469 -2.23 26.08 5.56
CA PRO A 469 -3.55 26.22 4.95
C PRO A 469 -3.80 25.12 3.92
N ALA A 470 -5.08 24.78 3.76
CA ALA A 470 -5.56 23.83 2.77
C ALA A 470 -5.12 24.21 1.35
N TYR A 471 -4.82 23.19 0.55
CA TYR A 471 -4.56 23.28 -0.89
C TYR A 471 -5.82 22.98 -1.69
#